data_AF-A0A969ELG8-F1
#
_entry.id   AF-A0A969ELG8-F1
#
_cell.length_a   1.000
_cell.length_b   1.000
_cell.length_c   1.000
_cell.angle_alpha   90.00
_cell.angle_beta   90.00
_cell.angle_gamma   90.00
#
_symmetry.space_group_name_H-M   'P 1'
#
loop_
_entity.id
_entity.type
_entity.pdbx_description
1 polymer ?
#
loop_
_entity_poly.entity_id
_entity_poly.type
_entity_poly.pdbx_seq_one_letter_code
_entity_poly.pdbx_strand_id
1 'polypeptide(L)'
;MPKTLRILLLTLFAALILFTLNSQTKATIPSPDSSLTFIENKGQFDPRARFLMQGNGLTGWITDDGLWLTYSERVPRRARQRHPTPQG
;
A
#
# COMPACT_ATOMS: atom_id res chain seq x y z
N MET A 1 12.59 34.94 -39.89
CA MET A 1 12.13 33.55 -39.68
C MET A 1 10.67 33.44 -40.11
N PRO A 2 10.30 32.48 -40.97
CA PRO A 2 8.92 32.32 -41.43
C PRO A 2 8.01 31.91 -40.25
N LYS A 3 6.81 32.50 -40.19
CA LYS A 3 5.84 32.30 -39.09
C LYS A 3 5.50 30.81 -38.88
N THR A 4 5.49 30.04 -39.96
CA THR A 4 5.26 28.59 -39.98
C THR A 4 6.33 27.80 -39.21
N LEU A 5 7.60 28.21 -39.30
CA LEU A 5 8.70 27.56 -38.58
C LEU A 5 8.60 27.77 -37.07
N ARG A 6 8.12 28.95 -36.62
CA ARG A 6 7.92 29.24 -35.19
C ARG A 6 6.79 28.42 -34.59
N ILE A 7 5.69 28.25 -35.33
CA ILE A 7 4.55 27.42 -34.88
C ILE A 7 4.98 25.96 -34.75
N LEU A 8 5.73 25.43 -35.72
CA LEU A 8 6.22 24.05 -35.68
C LEU A 8 7.19 23.80 -34.51
N LEU A 9 8.04 24.77 -34.19
CA LEU A 9 8.95 24.68 -33.04
C LEU A 9 8.18 24.70 -31.70
N LEU A 10 7.15 25.53 -31.59
CA LEU A 10 6.34 25.61 -30.37
C LEU A 10 5.52 24.35 -30.14
N THR A 11 4.96 23.74 -31.19
CA THR A 11 4.23 22.47 -31.06
C THR A 11 5.16 21.31 -30.69
N LEU A 12 6.36 21.26 -31.28
CA LEU A 12 7.34 20.23 -30.95
C LEU A 12 7.84 20.37 -29.51
N PHE A 13 8.05 21.61 -29.05
CA PHE A 13 8.44 21.90 -27.68
C PHE A 13 7.34 21.54 -26.67
N ALA A 14 6.08 21.88 -26.97
CA ALA A 14 4.94 21.52 -26.13
C ALA A 14 4.74 19.99 -26.06
N ALA A 15 4.89 19.28 -27.19
CA ALA A 15 4.81 17.82 -27.22
C ALA A 15 5.93 17.15 -26.40
N LEU A 16 7.14 17.72 -26.42
CA LEU A 16 8.25 17.24 -25.61
C LEU A 16 8.00 17.43 -24.10
N ILE A 17 7.43 18.56 -23.69
CA ILE A 17 7.05 18.81 -22.29
C ILE A 17 5.94 17.85 -21.84
N LEU A 18 4.93 17.63 -22.67
CA LEU A 18 3.85 16.69 -22.36
C LEU A 18 4.37 15.24 -22.22
N PHE A 19 5.36 14.86 -23.02
CA PHE A 19 5.99 13.54 -22.94
C PHE A 19 6.80 13.34 -21.65
N THR A 20 7.55 14.37 -21.21
CA THR A 20 8.35 14.27 -19.97
C THR A 20 7.49 14.25 -18.70
N LEU A 21 6.36 14.96 -18.69
CA LEU A 21 5.43 14.97 -17.57
C LEU A 21 4.69 13.64 -17.36
N ASN A 22 4.59 12.80 -18.40
CA ASN A 22 3.83 11.54 -18.33
C ASN A 22 4.66 10.35 -17.83
N SER A 23 5.95 10.56 -17.52
CA SER A 23 6.86 9.53 -17.02
C SER A 23 6.86 9.50 -15.49
N GLN A 24 5.73 9.15 -14.88
CA GLN A 24 5.72 8.74 -13.47
C GLN A 24 6.07 7.25 -13.38
N THR A 25 7.34 6.96 -13.13
CA THR A 25 7.76 5.62 -12.74
C THR A 25 7.23 5.34 -11.33
N LYS A 26 6.35 4.33 -11.23
CA LYS A 26 5.88 3.79 -9.95
C LYS A 26 7.11 3.27 -9.19
N ALA A 27 7.50 3.94 -8.11
CA ALA A 27 8.59 3.47 -7.27
C ALA A 27 8.16 2.15 -6.59
N THR A 28 8.72 1.03 -7.03
CA THR A 28 8.60 -0.24 -6.33
C THR A 28 9.59 -0.22 -5.18
N ILE A 29 9.11 0.13 -3.99
CA ILE A 29 9.85 -0.10 -2.75
C ILE A 29 9.70 -1.61 -2.45
N PRO A 30 10.78 -2.40 -2.40
CA PRO A 30 10.69 -3.76 -1.90
C PRO A 30 10.32 -3.69 -0.41
N SER A 31 9.05 -3.93 -0.12
CA SER A 31 8.54 -3.92 1.25
C SER A 31 8.76 -5.32 1.85
N PRO A 32 9.49 -5.45 2.96
CA PRO A 32 9.79 -6.75 3.57
C PRO A 32 8.52 -7.36 4.16
N ASP A 33 7.82 -8.24 3.45
CA ASP A 33 6.68 -9.11 3.86
C ASP A 33 5.64 -8.53 4.85
N SER A 34 5.60 -7.21 4.99
CA SER A 34 4.84 -6.49 5.99
C SER A 34 3.63 -5.83 5.32
N SER A 35 2.93 -6.56 4.45
CA SER A 35 1.80 -6.01 3.72
C SER A 35 0.65 -5.71 4.69
N LEU A 36 0.15 -4.48 4.61
CA LEU A 36 -1.10 -4.07 5.23
C LEU A 36 -2.20 -4.21 4.18
N THR A 37 -3.25 -4.96 4.52
CA THR A 37 -4.46 -5.09 3.72
C THR A 37 -5.50 -4.12 4.22
N PHE A 38 -6.19 -3.48 3.29
CA PHE A 38 -7.31 -2.57 3.57
C PHE A 38 -8.58 -3.13 2.95
N ILE A 39 -9.65 -3.23 3.74
CA ILE A 39 -10.96 -3.73 3.33
C ILE A 39 -11.95 -2.59 3.49
N GLU A 40 -12.55 -2.14 2.40
CA GLU A 40 -13.58 -1.09 2.42
C GLU A 40 -14.87 -1.60 3.09
N ASN A 41 -15.48 -0.75 3.92
CA ASN A 41 -16.78 -1.02 4.48
C ASN A 41 -17.89 -0.74 3.46
N LYS A 42 -18.52 -1.81 2.98
CA LYS A 42 -19.74 -1.84 2.16
C LYS A 42 -20.98 -2.23 2.98
N GLY A 43 -20.91 -2.17 4.32
CA GLY A 43 -21.98 -2.55 5.25
C GLY A 43 -21.67 -3.80 6.09
N GLN A 44 -20.43 -4.31 6.04
CA GLN A 44 -20.01 -5.48 6.84
C GLN A 44 -19.67 -5.10 8.29
N PHE A 45 -19.32 -3.84 8.55
CA PHE A 45 -18.88 -3.35 9.86
C PHE A 45 -19.71 -2.15 10.31
N ASP A 46 -19.40 -1.63 11.51
CA ASP A 46 -20.01 -0.40 12.02
C ASP A 46 -19.95 0.73 10.96
N PRO A 47 -21.07 1.44 10.69
CA PRO A 47 -21.13 2.47 9.65
C PRO A 47 -20.11 3.61 9.81
N ARG A 48 -19.58 3.83 11.01
CA ARG A 48 -18.54 4.84 11.27
C ARG A 48 -17.17 4.41 10.73
N ALA A 49 -16.94 3.10 10.58
CA ALA A 49 -15.72 2.58 9.98
C ALA A 49 -15.80 2.64 8.45
N ARG A 50 -14.82 3.29 7.83
CA ARG A 50 -14.64 3.35 6.37
C ARG A 50 -13.80 2.19 5.85
N PHE A 51 -12.77 1.82 6.60
CA PHE A 51 -11.88 0.72 6.25
C PHE A 51 -11.47 -0.09 7.47
N LEU A 52 -11.31 -1.40 7.27
CA LEU A 52 -10.58 -2.28 8.16
C LEU A 52 -9.15 -2.45 7.61
N MET A 53 -8.16 -2.22 8.45
CA MET A 53 -6.74 -2.42 8.17
C MET A 53 -6.24 -3.67 8.92
N GLN A 54 -5.50 -4.55 8.24
CA GLN A 54 -4.94 -5.77 8.82
C GLN A 54 -3.53 -6.05 8.32
N GLY A 55 -2.61 -6.44 9.21
CA GLY A 55 -1.28 -6.93 8.84
C GLY A 55 -0.30 -6.94 10.01
N ASN A 56 0.68 -7.84 10.02
CA ASN A 56 1.76 -7.91 11.03
C ASN A 56 1.31 -7.90 12.51
N GLY A 57 0.17 -8.51 12.82
CA GLY A 57 -0.39 -8.50 14.19
C GLY A 57 -1.12 -7.21 14.56
N LEU A 58 -1.22 -6.26 13.63
CA LEU A 58 -2.04 -5.05 13.74
C LEU A 58 -3.42 -5.29 13.10
N THR A 59 -4.46 -4.88 13.81
CA THR A 59 -5.83 -4.74 13.28
C THR A 59 -6.31 -3.35 13.63
N GLY A 60 -6.94 -2.65 12.68
CA GLY A 60 -7.41 -1.30 12.92
C GLY A 60 -8.61 -0.92 12.08
N TRP A 61 -9.32 0.12 12.51
CA TRP A 61 -10.46 0.70 11.81
C TRP A 61 -10.22 2.18 11.57
N ILE A 62 -10.33 2.60 10.32
CA ILE A 62 -10.27 4.00 9.90
C ILE A 62 -11.70 4.53 9.90
N THR A 63 -11.91 5.65 10.58
CA THR A 63 -13.18 6.40 10.60
C THR A 63 -12.95 7.79 10.00
N ASP A 64 -14.02 8.58 9.81
CA ASP A 64 -13.87 9.97 9.34
C ASP A 64 -13.22 10.88 10.39
N ASP A 65 -13.35 10.52 11.68
CA ASP A 65 -12.92 11.28 12.84
C ASP A 65 -11.62 10.73 13.50
N GLY A 66 -11.08 9.61 13.02
CA GLY A 66 -9.86 9.06 13.60
C GLY A 66 -9.49 7.63 13.17
N LEU A 67 -8.65 7.01 14.00
CA LEU A 67 -8.11 5.67 13.80
C LEU A 67 -8.17 4.88 15.10
N TRP A 68 -8.77 3.69 15.06
CA TRP A 68 -8.75 2.73 16.15
C TRP A 68 -7.77 1.60 15.83
N LEU A 69 -6.85 1.27 16.74
CA LEU A 69 -5.81 0.26 16.51
C LEU A 69 -5.74 -0.73 17.67
N THR A 70 -5.60 -2.00 17.33
CA THR A 70 -5.24 -3.08 18.25
C THR A 70 -3.99 -3.76 17.72
N TYR A 71 -2.96 -3.84 18.57
CA TYR A 71 -1.72 -4.56 18.27
C TYR A 71 -1.64 -5.84 19.11
N SER A 72 -1.31 -6.95 18.47
CA SER A 72 -1.05 -8.23 19.12
C SER A 72 0.39 -8.66 18.84
N GLU A 73 1.19 -8.73 19.90
CA GLU A 73 2.54 -9.27 19.82
C GLU A 73 2.45 -10.78 19.53
N ARG A 74 2.96 -11.20 18.37
CA ARG A 74 3.09 -12.62 18.07
C ARG A 74 4.27 -13.18 18.85
N VAL A 75 4.01 -13.75 20.01
CA VAL A 75 5.02 -14.56 20.71
C VAL A 75 5.39 -15.73 19.79
N PRO A 76 6.64 -15.85 19.33
CA PRO A 76 7.05 -16.99 18.52
C PRO A 76 6.77 -18.24 19.34
N ARG A 77 5.93 -19.14 18.81
CA ARG A 77 5.69 -20.43 19.44
C ARG A 77 7.03 -21.15 19.45
N ARG A 78 7.76 -21.12 20.58
CA ARG A 78 8.97 -21.93 20.76
C ARG A 78 8.61 -23.33 20.28
N ALA A 79 9.34 -23.80 19.27
CA ALA A 79 9.16 -25.10 18.66
C ALA A 79 8.77 -26.08 19.75
N ARG A 80 7.54 -26.59 19.65
CA ARG A 80 6.94 -27.54 20.58
C ARG A 80 8.04 -28.53 20.93
N GLN A 81 8.40 -28.52 22.20
CA GLN A 81 9.47 -29.30 22.79
C GLN A 81 9.48 -30.67 22.13
N ARG A 82 10.63 -30.99 21.53
CA ARG A 82 11.03 -32.33 21.09
C ARG A 82 10.56 -33.30 22.15
N HIS A 83 9.49 -34.04 21.88
CA HIS A 83 9.12 -35.16 22.70
C HIS A 83 10.15 -36.24 22.39
N PRO A 84 11.06 -36.63 23.32
CA PRO A 84 11.86 -37.82 23.08
C PRO A 84 10.87 -38.99 23.04
N THR A 85 10.87 -39.71 21.92
CA THR A 85 10.18 -40.99 21.80
C THR A 85 10.55 -41.86 23.01
N PRO A 86 9.59 -42.42 23.77
CA PRO A 86 9.92 -43.44 24.76
C PRO A 86 10.45 -44.65 23.98
N GLN A 87 11.71 -45.02 24.19
CA GLN A 87 12.19 -46.31 23.72
C GLN A 87 11.67 -47.38 24.69
N GLY A 88 10.69 -48.14 24.22
CA GLY A 88 10.21 -49.37 24.83
C GLY A 88 10.43 -50.52 23.86
#